data_AF-A0A0H4QFP9-F1
#
_entry.id   AF-A0A0H4QFP9-F1
#
_cell.length_a   1.000
_cell.length_b   1.000
_cell.length_c   1.000
_cell.angle_alpha   90.00
_cell.angle_beta   90.00
_cell.angle_gamma   90.00
#
_symmetry.space_group_name_H-M   'P 1'
#
loop_
_entity.id
_entity.type
_entity.pdbx_description
1 polymer ?
#
loop_
_entity_poly.entity_id
_entity_poly.type
_entity_poly.pdbx_seq_one_letter_code
_entity_poly.pdbx_strand_id
1 'polypeptide(L)'
;MDLQEGFTKAIENDLLIHGVLKRLHIYQTNDNYQDYVQEARIIFAESFVEYSQTDTDLDKFNVYIFQKLIWRMTDLLRKEQRFSDVHSLEVFDFERVKLDQAEFFEELDLDCLSEFEKKLFYDAFIAEISIPKLARIYGCSDRNLRYHRDAIKAKLRKLLS
;
A
#
# COMPACT_ATOMS: atom_id res chain seq x y z
N MET A 1 -0.02 -37.87 23.02
CA MET A 1 -0.95 -36.74 23.23
C MET A 1 -1.77 -36.56 21.95
N ASP A 2 -3.05 -36.25 22.06
CA ASP A 2 -3.96 -36.08 20.92
C ASP A 2 -4.09 -34.60 20.52
N LEU A 3 -4.44 -34.33 19.26
CA LEU A 3 -4.57 -32.98 18.72
C LEU A 3 -5.67 -32.17 19.43
N GLN A 4 -6.73 -32.84 19.89
CA GLN A 4 -7.78 -32.20 20.71
C GLN A 4 -7.22 -31.61 22.02
N GLU A 5 -6.24 -32.28 22.63
CA GLU A 5 -5.55 -31.78 23.82
C GLU A 5 -4.66 -30.58 23.50
N GLY A 6 -3.96 -30.63 22.37
CA GLY A 6 -3.19 -29.48 21.85
C GLY A 6 -4.06 -28.24 21.63
N PHE A 7 -5.25 -28.38 21.06
CA PHE A 7 -6.19 -27.26 20.89
C PHE A 7 -6.74 -26.75 22.22
N THR A 8 -7.03 -27.65 23.16
CA THR A 8 -7.45 -27.26 24.52
C THR A 8 -6.37 -26.39 25.18
N LYS A 9 -5.10 -26.80 25.06
CA LYS A 9 -3.95 -26.04 25.57
C LYS A 9 -3.77 -24.71 24.85
N ALA A 10 -4.03 -24.64 23.54
CA ALA A 10 -4.00 -23.39 22.79
C ALA A 10 -5.04 -22.39 23.32
N ILE A 11 -6.27 -22.86 23.60
CA ILE A 11 -7.34 -22.03 24.17
C ILE A 11 -7.00 -21.56 25.58
N GLU A 12 -6.42 -22.43 26.42
CA GLU A 12 -5.95 -22.05 27.76
C GLU A 12 -4.84 -20.99 27.71
N ASN A 13 -4.03 -20.98 26.64
CA ASN A 13 -2.91 -20.07 26.44
C ASN A 13 -3.21 -18.96 25.40
N ASP A 14 -4.48 -18.57 25.24
CA ASP A 14 -4.90 -17.60 24.21
C ASP A 14 -4.20 -16.24 24.36
N LEU A 15 -3.89 -15.83 25.60
CA LEU A 15 -3.13 -14.61 25.87
C LEU A 15 -1.71 -14.65 25.27
N LEU A 16 -1.06 -15.83 25.24
CA LEU A 16 0.24 -16.01 24.61
C LEU A 16 0.12 -15.79 23.10
N ILE A 17 -0.92 -16.37 22.49
CA ILE A 17 -1.22 -16.22 21.06
C ILE A 17 -1.45 -14.74 20.71
N HIS A 18 -2.32 -14.05 21.45
CA HIS A 18 -2.54 -12.61 21.28
C HIS A 18 -1.27 -11.80 21.50
N GLY A 19 -0.41 -12.21 22.44
CA GLY A 19 0.90 -11.61 22.68
C GLY A 19 1.83 -11.74 21.47
N VAL A 20 1.86 -12.90 20.82
CA VAL A 20 2.63 -13.11 19.57
C VAL A 20 2.11 -12.21 18.45
N LEU A 21 0.79 -12.18 18.22
CA LEU A 21 0.20 -11.34 17.17
C LEU A 21 0.51 -9.85 17.41
N LYS A 22 0.38 -9.39 18.66
CA LYS A 22 0.76 -8.02 19.04
C LYS A 22 2.24 -7.74 18.80
N ARG A 23 3.13 -8.69 19.07
CA ARG A 23 4.58 -8.59 18.82
C ARG A 23 4.91 -8.45 17.33
N LEU A 24 4.06 -8.97 16.47
CA LEU A 24 4.12 -8.89 15.01
C LEU A 24 3.31 -7.71 14.43
N HIS A 25 2.80 -6.82 15.29
CA HIS A 25 1.96 -5.68 14.90
C HIS A 25 0.64 -6.05 14.20
N ILE A 26 0.12 -7.25 14.47
CA ILE A 26 -1.20 -7.70 14.02
C ILE A 26 -2.20 -7.37 15.14
N TYR A 27 -3.03 -6.35 14.91
CA TYR A 27 -4.03 -5.86 15.87
C TYR A 27 -5.45 -6.30 15.49
N GLN A 28 -6.38 -6.25 16.43
CA GLN A 28 -7.79 -6.62 16.22
C GLN A 28 -8.51 -5.82 15.12
N THR A 29 -7.96 -4.66 14.75
CA THR A 29 -8.46 -3.83 13.64
C THR A 29 -8.04 -4.34 12.26
N ASN A 30 -7.18 -5.36 12.18
CA ASN A 30 -6.84 -6.02 10.93
C ASN A 30 -8.00 -6.92 10.51
N ASP A 31 -8.45 -6.82 9.26
CA ASP A 31 -9.59 -7.59 8.75
C ASP A 31 -9.38 -9.11 8.85
N ASN A 32 -8.12 -9.57 8.76
CA ASN A 32 -7.73 -10.98 8.83
C ASN A 32 -7.32 -11.40 10.26
N TYR A 33 -7.60 -10.59 11.28
CA TYR A 33 -7.14 -10.85 12.65
C TYR A 33 -7.55 -12.24 13.17
N GLN A 34 -8.83 -12.60 12.96
CA GLN A 34 -9.36 -13.88 13.44
C GLN A 34 -8.71 -15.07 12.73
N ASP A 35 -8.33 -14.91 11.46
CA ASP A 35 -7.65 -15.95 10.71
C ASP A 35 -6.23 -16.17 11.26
N TYR A 36 -5.50 -15.09 11.57
CA TYR A 36 -4.20 -15.22 12.22
C TYR A 36 -4.28 -15.84 13.62
N VAL A 37 -5.35 -15.57 14.38
CA VAL A 37 -5.58 -16.23 15.68
C VAL A 37 -5.80 -17.72 15.50
N GLN A 38 -6.66 -18.12 14.55
CA GLN A 38 -6.91 -19.53 14.27
C GLN A 38 -5.63 -20.24 13.81
N GLU A 39 -4.85 -19.61 12.93
CA GLU A 39 -3.64 -20.23 12.41
C GLU A 39 -2.55 -20.39 13.47
N ALA A 40 -2.43 -19.39 14.36
CA ALA A 40 -1.57 -19.53 15.53
C ALA A 40 -2.04 -20.65 16.48
N ARG A 41 -3.35 -20.88 16.65
CA ARG A 41 -3.88 -22.00 17.46
C ARG A 41 -3.56 -23.35 16.85
N ILE A 42 -3.66 -23.49 15.52
CA ILE A 42 -3.30 -24.72 14.80
C ILE A 42 -1.81 -25.04 15.02
N ILE A 43 -0.93 -24.06 14.75
CA ILE A 43 0.53 -24.22 14.94
C ILE A 43 0.85 -24.55 16.40
N PHE A 44 0.16 -23.91 17.36
CA PHE A 44 0.31 -24.22 18.78
C PHE A 44 -0.04 -25.67 19.08
N ALA A 45 -1.24 -26.11 18.68
CA ALA A 45 -1.75 -27.44 18.99
C ALA A 45 -0.85 -28.55 18.43
N GLU A 46 -0.46 -28.43 17.16
CA GLU A 46 0.46 -29.37 16.51
C GLU A 46 1.82 -29.42 17.23
N SER A 47 2.37 -28.25 17.54
CA SER A 47 3.67 -28.14 18.22
C SER A 47 3.63 -28.69 19.64
N PHE A 48 2.49 -28.56 20.33
CA PHE A 48 2.33 -29.12 21.66
C PHE A 48 2.33 -30.65 21.63
N VAL A 49 1.59 -31.24 20.69
CA VAL A 49 1.60 -32.69 20.48
C VAL A 49 3.00 -33.19 20.14
N GLU A 50 3.69 -32.54 19.21
CA GLU A 50 5.07 -32.87 18.83
C GLU A 50 6.04 -32.80 20.02
N TYR A 51 6.00 -31.69 20.77
CA TYR A 51 6.90 -31.44 21.90
C TYR A 51 6.65 -32.39 23.09
N SER A 52 5.39 -32.78 23.31
CA SER A 52 5.02 -33.72 24.37
C SER A 52 5.52 -35.14 24.11
N GLN A 53 5.80 -35.51 22.85
CA GLN A 53 6.29 -36.84 22.48
C GLN A 53 7.79 -36.99 22.69
N THR A 54 8.54 -35.89 22.79
CA THR A 54 10.01 -35.89 22.91
C THR A 54 10.52 -35.93 24.35
N ASP A 55 9.70 -36.36 25.32
CA ASP A 55 10.01 -36.45 26.76
C ASP A 55 10.68 -35.17 27.31
N THR A 56 10.23 -34.03 26.79
CA THR A 56 10.83 -32.72 27.03
C THR A 56 10.09 -32.01 28.15
N ASP A 57 10.82 -31.20 28.92
CA ASP A 57 10.28 -30.39 30.02
C ASP A 57 9.15 -29.45 29.54
N LEU A 58 7.91 -29.83 29.84
CA LEU A 58 6.71 -29.11 29.42
C LEU A 58 6.65 -27.68 29.98
N ASP A 59 7.35 -27.38 31.08
CA ASP A 59 7.40 -26.03 31.65
C ASP A 59 8.09 -25.04 30.70
N LYS A 60 8.93 -25.54 29.77
CA LYS A 60 9.62 -24.73 28.76
C LYS A 60 8.85 -24.60 27.46
N PHE A 61 7.72 -25.30 27.32
CA PHE A 61 6.93 -25.29 26.10
C PHE A 61 6.49 -23.87 25.73
N ASN A 62 6.05 -23.06 26.70
CA ASN A 62 5.58 -21.70 26.44
C ASN A 62 6.67 -20.79 25.83
N VAL A 63 7.93 -20.96 26.25
CA VAL A 63 9.06 -20.21 25.68
C VAL A 63 9.35 -20.67 24.26
N TYR A 64 9.37 -21.99 24.04
CA TYR A 64 9.57 -22.60 22.73
C TYR A 64 8.48 -22.18 21.73
N ILE A 65 7.21 -22.30 22.12
CA ILE A 65 6.09 -22.06 21.22
C ILE A 65 5.93 -20.59 20.88
N PHE A 66 6.24 -19.68 21.82
CA PHE A 66 6.25 -18.24 21.54
C PHE A 66 7.23 -17.91 20.41
N GLN A 67 8.45 -18.46 20.46
CA GLN A 67 9.45 -18.24 19.42
C GLN A 67 9.05 -18.89 18.08
N LYS A 68 8.53 -20.12 18.12
CA LYS A 68 8.07 -20.85 16.93
C LYS A 68 6.92 -20.12 16.24
N LEU A 69 5.93 -19.63 17.01
CA LEU A 69 4.82 -18.85 16.47
C LEU A 69 5.31 -17.55 15.83
N ILE A 70 6.23 -16.81 16.45
CA ILE A 70 6.82 -15.61 15.83
C ILE A 70 7.40 -15.94 14.44
N TRP A 71 8.20 -17.00 14.33
CA TRP A 71 8.80 -17.38 13.04
C TRP A 71 7.76 -17.79 12.01
N ARG A 72 6.84 -18.69 12.36
CA ARG A 72 5.84 -19.21 11.43
C ARG A 72 4.88 -18.12 10.96
N MET A 73 4.43 -17.26 11.86
CA MET A 73 3.56 -16.13 11.51
C MET A 73 4.31 -15.08 10.67
N THR A 74 5.59 -14.83 10.94
CA THR A 74 6.41 -13.96 10.08
C THR A 74 6.53 -14.53 8.66
N ASP A 75 6.71 -15.85 8.52
CA ASP A 75 6.78 -16.49 7.21
C ASP A 75 5.46 -16.41 6.44
N LEU A 76 4.31 -16.50 7.15
CA LEU A 76 3.00 -16.25 6.58
C LEU A 76 2.88 -14.82 6.05
N LEU A 77 3.21 -13.81 6.85
CA LEU A 77 3.20 -12.41 6.43
C LEU A 77 4.11 -12.16 5.22
N ARG A 78 5.30 -12.78 5.18
CA ARG A 78 6.21 -12.71 4.02
C ARG A 78 5.60 -13.34 2.78
N LYS A 79 4.85 -14.42 2.92
CA LYS A 79 4.17 -15.09 1.80
C LYS A 79 3.03 -14.23 1.26
N GLU A 80 2.24 -13.63 2.14
CA GLU A 80 1.19 -12.68 1.78
C GLU A 80 1.75 -11.44 1.10
N GLN A 81 2.84 -10.88 1.63
CA GLN A 81 3.53 -9.76 1.00
C GLN A 81 3.98 -10.13 -0.42
N ARG A 82 4.66 -11.27 -0.61
CA ARG A 82 5.06 -11.71 -1.96
C ARG A 82 3.88 -11.93 -2.90
N PHE A 83 2.77 -12.46 -2.39
CA PHE A 83 1.56 -12.63 -3.18
C PHE A 83 1.00 -11.28 -3.58
N SER A 84 0.91 -10.34 -2.65
CA SER A 84 0.50 -8.96 -2.90
C SER A 84 1.45 -8.25 -3.87
N ASP A 85 2.76 -8.40 -3.74
CA ASP A 85 3.73 -7.76 -4.66
C ASP A 85 3.59 -8.27 -6.11
N VAL A 86 3.12 -9.50 -6.31
CA VAL A 86 2.91 -10.07 -7.65
C VAL A 86 1.50 -9.79 -8.19
N HIS A 87 0.49 -9.71 -7.30
CA HIS A 87 -0.92 -9.67 -7.67
C HIS A 87 -1.62 -8.37 -7.30
N SER A 88 -0.91 -7.39 -6.72
CA SER A 88 -1.48 -6.06 -6.50
C SER A 88 -1.75 -5.45 -7.87
N LEU A 89 -2.95 -4.89 -8.01
CA LEU A 89 -3.32 -4.10 -9.17
C LEU A 89 -2.43 -2.85 -9.34
N GLU A 90 -1.62 -2.52 -8.32
CA GLU A 90 -0.59 -1.49 -8.38
C GLU A 90 0.65 -1.90 -9.20
N VAL A 91 0.91 -3.21 -9.36
CA VAL A 91 1.99 -3.74 -10.23
C VAL A 91 1.53 -3.94 -11.68
N PHE A 92 0.22 -3.86 -11.93
CA PHE A 92 -0.21 -3.47 -13.27
C PHE A 92 0.14 -2.00 -13.45
N ASP A 93 1.33 -1.78 -14.01
CA ASP A 93 1.78 -0.53 -14.58
C ASP A 93 0.81 -0.12 -15.70
N PHE A 94 -0.33 0.44 -15.31
CA PHE A 94 -1.22 1.19 -16.20
C PHE A 94 -0.61 2.57 -16.54
N GLU A 95 0.64 2.82 -16.10
CA GLU A 95 1.48 3.95 -16.45
C GLU A 95 2.57 3.48 -17.43
N ARG A 96 2.86 4.06 -18.58
CA ARG A 96 2.18 5.01 -19.45
C ARG A 96 2.49 4.47 -20.83
N VAL A 97 1.49 4.29 -21.69
CA VAL A 97 1.80 4.39 -23.12
C VAL A 97 2.50 5.74 -23.25
N LYS A 98 3.77 5.73 -23.67
CA LYS A 98 4.44 6.94 -24.15
C LYS A 98 3.70 7.32 -25.43
N LEU A 99 2.50 7.88 -25.29
CA LEU A 99 2.00 8.78 -26.28
C LEU A 99 3.08 9.84 -26.36
N ASP A 100 3.70 9.95 -27.52
CA ASP A 100 4.51 11.12 -27.79
C ASP A 100 3.62 12.31 -27.43
N GLN A 101 4.02 13.09 -26.43
CA GLN A 101 3.15 14.15 -25.92
C GLN A 101 2.79 15.10 -27.08
N ALA A 102 3.68 15.22 -28.07
CA ALA A 102 3.42 15.88 -29.33
C ALA A 102 2.19 15.32 -30.07
N GLU A 103 2.02 14.00 -30.22
CA GLU A 103 0.87 13.40 -30.93
C GLU A 103 -0.47 13.65 -30.22
N PHE A 104 -0.51 13.59 -28.88
CA PHE A 104 -1.74 13.89 -28.13
C PHE A 104 -2.12 15.38 -28.19
N PHE A 105 -1.12 16.28 -28.28
CA PHE A 105 -1.37 17.72 -28.39
C PHE A 105 -1.61 18.19 -29.82
N GLU A 106 -1.15 17.46 -30.85
CA GLU A 106 -1.52 17.71 -32.25
C GLU A 106 -3.01 17.44 -32.51
N GLU A 107 -3.63 16.54 -31.75
CA GLU A 107 -5.09 16.33 -31.79
C GLU A 107 -5.90 17.36 -30.99
N LEU A 108 -5.29 18.04 -30.02
CA LEU A 108 -5.95 19.09 -29.24
C LEU A 108 -5.88 20.41 -30.00
N ASP A 109 -6.99 20.80 -30.63
CA ASP A 109 -7.11 22.11 -31.28
C ASP A 109 -7.04 23.25 -30.24
N LEU A 110 -5.83 23.77 -30.04
CA LEU A 110 -5.54 24.88 -29.11
C LEU A 110 -5.71 26.26 -29.76
N ASP A 111 -6.42 26.38 -30.88
CA ASP A 111 -6.67 27.67 -31.54
C ASP A 111 -7.49 28.65 -30.69
N CYS A 112 -8.16 28.15 -29.64
CA CYS A 112 -8.82 29.00 -28.65
C CYS A 112 -7.85 29.74 -27.69
N LEU A 113 -6.57 29.35 -27.68
CA LEU A 113 -5.51 29.94 -26.88
C LEU A 113 -4.64 30.88 -27.72
N SER A 114 -4.33 32.05 -27.19
CA SER A 114 -3.30 32.93 -27.75
C SER A 114 -1.90 32.30 -27.61
N GLU A 115 -0.93 32.75 -28.41
CA GLU A 115 0.46 32.26 -28.34
C GLU A 115 1.07 32.35 -26.93
N PHE A 116 0.72 33.41 -26.19
CA PHE A 116 1.13 33.54 -24.80
C PHE A 116 0.45 32.50 -23.89
N GLU A 117 -0.85 32.25 -24.08
CA GLU A 117 -1.59 31.25 -23.32
C GLU A 117 -1.15 29.82 -23.65
N LYS A 118 -0.79 29.52 -24.91
CA LYS A 118 -0.20 28.24 -25.32
C LYS A 118 1.12 28.01 -24.58
N LYS A 119 2.00 29.01 -24.57
CA LYS A 119 3.29 28.93 -23.86
C LYS A 119 3.09 28.75 -22.34
N LEU A 120 2.19 29.53 -21.75
CA LEU A 120 1.86 29.40 -20.33
C LEU A 120 1.21 28.05 -20.01
N PHE A 121 0.40 27.50 -20.92
CA PHE A 121 -0.19 26.17 -20.78
C PHE A 121 0.89 25.09 -20.70
N TYR A 122 1.83 25.07 -21.65
CA TYR A 122 2.97 24.15 -21.60
C TYR A 122 3.77 24.29 -20.30
N ASP A 123 4.18 25.51 -19.96
CA ASP A 123 5.05 25.73 -18.82
C ASP A 123 4.37 25.43 -17.47
N ALA A 124 3.07 25.75 -17.31
CA ALA A 124 2.37 25.61 -16.05
C ALA A 124 1.67 24.26 -15.85
N PHE A 125 1.18 23.61 -16.92
CA PHE A 125 0.39 22.38 -16.83
C PHE A 125 1.16 21.14 -17.31
N ILE A 126 2.09 21.28 -18.25
CA ILE A 126 2.86 20.15 -18.80
C ILE A 126 4.20 20.02 -18.11
N ALA A 127 4.96 21.12 -18.02
CA ALA A 127 6.25 21.16 -17.34
C ALA A 127 6.12 21.37 -15.81
N GLU A 128 4.89 21.52 -15.30
CA GLU A 128 4.55 21.71 -13.88
C GLU A 128 5.35 22.82 -13.16
N ILE A 129 5.75 23.86 -13.90
CA ILE A 129 6.51 24.98 -13.32
C ILE A 129 5.56 25.84 -12.50
N SER A 130 5.95 26.13 -11.26
CA SER A 130 5.11 26.94 -10.36
C SER A 130 4.89 28.36 -10.88
N ILE A 131 3.65 28.86 -10.75
CA ILE A 131 3.26 30.21 -11.19
C ILE A 131 4.18 31.32 -10.65
N PRO A 132 4.63 31.31 -9.37
CA PRO A 132 5.57 32.31 -8.88
C PRO A 132 6.93 32.26 -9.58
N LYS A 133 7.38 31.07 -9.99
CA LYS A 133 8.62 30.90 -10.76
C LYS A 133 8.44 31.41 -12.19
N LEU A 134 7.31 31.12 -12.82
CA LEU A 134 6.98 31.65 -14.15
C LEU A 134 6.80 33.17 -14.17
N ALA A 135 6.26 33.77 -13.11
CA ALA A 135 6.14 35.21 -13.00
C ALA A 135 7.50 35.91 -13.03
N ARG A 136 8.50 35.32 -12.37
CA ARG A 136 9.89 35.80 -12.44
C ARG A 136 10.49 35.62 -13.84
N ILE A 137 10.23 34.49 -14.50
CA ILE A 137 10.76 34.19 -15.84
C ILE A 137 10.15 35.10 -16.91
N TYR A 138 8.85 35.37 -16.84
CA TYR A 138 8.12 36.20 -17.80
C TYR A 138 8.10 37.69 -17.43
N GLY A 139 8.69 38.09 -16.29
CA GLY A 139 8.69 39.48 -15.84
C GLY A 139 7.30 40.04 -15.55
N CYS A 140 6.35 39.19 -15.15
CA CYS A 140 4.95 39.53 -14.94
C CYS A 140 4.55 39.38 -13.46
N SER A 141 3.43 39.99 -13.04
CA SER A 141 2.91 39.74 -11.69
C SER A 141 2.28 38.35 -11.57
N ASP A 142 2.43 37.72 -10.40
CA ASP A 142 1.80 36.43 -10.09
C ASP A 142 0.27 36.47 -10.29
N ARG A 143 -0.36 37.62 -9.99
CA ARG A 143 -1.80 37.83 -10.17
C ARG A 143 -2.20 37.74 -11.64
N ASN A 144 -1.39 38.31 -12.54
CA ASN A 144 -1.62 38.25 -13.97
C ASN A 144 -1.53 36.80 -14.50
N LEU A 145 -0.50 36.05 -14.08
CA LEU A 145 -0.36 34.65 -14.52
C LEU A 145 -1.45 33.74 -13.97
N ARG A 146 -1.90 33.97 -12.73
CA ARG A 146 -3.07 33.25 -12.19
C ARG A 146 -4.33 33.53 -13.01
N TYR A 147 -4.56 34.79 -13.38
CA TYR A 147 -5.68 35.17 -14.24
C TYR A 147 -5.65 34.44 -15.59
N HIS A 148 -4.51 34.45 -16.29
CA HIS A 148 -4.36 33.72 -17.56
C HIS A 148 -4.51 32.21 -17.40
N ARG A 149 -3.95 31.62 -16.34
CA ARG A 149 -4.12 30.19 -16.03
C ARG A 149 -5.59 29.81 -15.85
N ASP A 150 -6.33 30.63 -15.13
CA ASP A 150 -7.75 30.36 -14.87
C ASP A 150 -8.60 30.58 -16.14
N ALA A 151 -8.22 31.53 -17.00
CA ALA A 151 -8.80 31.71 -18.33
C ALA A 151 -8.53 30.51 -19.26
N ILE A 152 -7.31 29.97 -19.27
CA ILE A 152 -6.96 28.75 -20.02
C ILE A 152 -7.84 27.59 -19.57
N LYS A 153 -8.01 27.37 -18.25
CA LYS A 153 -8.91 26.33 -17.72
C LYS A 153 -10.34 26.51 -18.20
N ALA A 154 -10.85 27.76 -18.21
CA ALA A 154 -12.20 28.04 -18.66
C ALA A 154 -12.39 27.79 -20.16
N LYS A 155 -11.38 28.10 -20.98
CA LYS A 155 -11.39 27.84 -22.43
C LYS A 155 -11.32 26.35 -22.73
N LEU A 156 -10.41 25.61 -22.10
CA LEU A 156 -10.27 24.16 -22.29
C LEU A 156 -11.51 23.39 -21.83
N ARG A 157 -12.16 23.81 -20.73
CA ARG A 157 -13.44 23.22 -20.29
C ARG A 157 -14.56 23.36 -21.31
N LYS A 158 -14.57 24.42 -22.12
CA LYS A 158 -15.57 24.58 -23.19
C LYS A 158 -15.28 23.72 -24.41
N LEU A 159 -14.02 23.35 -24.61
CA LEU A 159 -13.58 22.52 -25.73
C LEU A 159 -13.75 21.03 -25.44
N LEU A 160 -13.60 20.63 -24.18
CA LEU A 160 -13.72 19.24 -23.71
C LEU A 160 -15.11 18.88 -23.16
N SER A 161 -16.11 19.75 -23.32
CA SER A 161 -17.52 19.52 -22.93
C SER A 161 -18.37 19.23 -24.15
#